data_AF-A0A949FZ00-F1
#
_entry.id   AF-A0A949FZ00-F1
#
_cell.length_a   1.000
_cell.length_b   1.000
_cell.length_c   1.000
_cell.angle_alpha   90.00
_cell.angle_beta   90.00
_cell.angle_gamma   90.00
#
_symmetry.space_group_name_H-M   'P 1'
#
loop_
_entity.id
_entity.type
_entity.pdbx_description
1 polymer ?
#
loop_
_entity_poly.entity_id
_entity_poly.type
_entity_poly.pdbx_seq_one_letter_code
_entity_poly.pdbx_strand_id
1 'polypeptide(L)'
;MARQSASLRARTRGAISADAMLGRAMSLHQSGQMQQAQRLYEQVLRSQPGHADALHLLGVLSAQTHDYVRSIELIGKAIELKPDPTFYSNRGIAFKELNRIDDAVDAYDKAIEMDPHYAEAYSNRGNALQRLSEMQASEPENAKISAVRSRLALAHSARGKTLSGLNLLEEALASYEKAIGLKPRYSQAWSNRGVVLMDLQRYPEALKSFDHAIELDAQNAEAWSNRGLVLQTLRQFDLALTSYDTALKINNRYAEAWSNRGITLHLLNRSADAVKSYNHAIRINERYAEAYSNRGIALAALNQLDQAIESYDLAIAINPRHATALFNKSLALLAKGDFDQGWRLYEWRWQCGALKREQRHFAEPLWLGVESLEDTTVLLHSEQGMGDAIQFSRYAKLVAGRGANVVMEVPRSLVGVLESLEGVGTMVSRGDTLPRFDYQTPLMSLPLAFGTTLESIPQTERYLSAPAVHVERWSQRLGPATLPRVGLVWSGSPSHINDHNRSVPLAELVPLLPHKFQYISLQKDVRDSDRFVLQAQKNILRFENEIQDFSDTAALCELLDLVISVDTSVAHLSAALGRPTWLLLPAAADFRWFADRVDSPWYASLKIFRQKRAGSWSGPLRAIRQELLRLDKGEAD
;
A
#
# COMPACT_ATOMS: atom_id res chain seq x y z
N MET A 1 29.41 28.47 -77.43
CA MET A 1 30.56 27.99 -76.62
C MET A 1 30.08 27.47 -75.26
N ALA A 2 29.21 26.46 -75.31
CA ALA A 2 28.84 25.64 -74.16
C ALA A 2 29.73 24.40 -74.22
N ARG A 3 30.91 24.45 -73.57
CA ARG A 3 31.83 23.31 -73.32
C ARG A 3 33.11 23.80 -72.61
N GLN A 4 32.97 24.53 -71.52
CA GLN A 4 34.09 24.78 -70.59
C GLN A 4 33.66 24.99 -69.13
N SER A 5 32.36 24.95 -68.83
CA SER A 5 31.79 25.02 -67.48
C SER A 5 31.47 23.64 -66.85
N ALA A 6 31.82 22.54 -67.53
CA ALA A 6 31.48 21.17 -67.10
C ALA A 6 32.66 20.35 -66.55
N SER A 7 33.91 20.82 -66.65
CA SER A 7 35.09 20.07 -66.15
C SER A 7 35.61 20.52 -64.78
N LEU A 8 35.08 21.60 -64.20
CA LEU A 8 35.39 22.00 -62.80
C LEU A 8 34.34 21.55 -61.77
N ARG A 9 33.17 21.04 -62.20
CA ARG A 9 32.12 20.53 -61.30
C ARG A 9 32.11 18.99 -61.17
N ALA A 10 33.12 18.31 -61.70
CA ALA A 10 33.23 16.85 -61.71
C ALA A 10 34.40 16.28 -60.86
N ARG A 11 34.95 17.05 -59.91
CA ARG A 11 35.96 16.56 -58.94
C ARG A 11 35.60 16.72 -57.45
N THR A 12 34.36 17.06 -57.13
CA THR A 12 33.83 17.09 -55.75
C THR A 12 32.52 16.31 -55.61
N ARG A 13 32.41 15.16 -56.32
CA ARG A 13 31.47 14.09 -55.95
C ARG A 13 32.26 13.02 -55.22
N GLY A 14 32.11 12.97 -53.89
CA GLY A 14 32.69 11.91 -53.06
C GLY A 14 33.35 12.36 -51.75
N ALA A 15 33.31 13.64 -51.37
CA ALA A 15 33.73 14.04 -50.03
C ALA A 15 32.65 13.59 -49.04
N ILE A 16 32.86 12.44 -48.40
CA ILE A 16 32.08 12.02 -47.23
C ILE A 16 32.16 13.18 -46.22
N SER A 17 31.01 13.67 -45.72
CA SER A 17 31.01 14.75 -44.73
C SER A 17 31.79 14.32 -43.48
N ALA A 18 32.37 15.27 -42.74
CA ALA A 18 33.11 14.97 -41.52
C ALA A 18 32.27 14.13 -40.53
N ASP A 19 30.97 14.42 -40.42
CA ASP A 19 30.03 13.66 -39.58
C ASP A 19 29.84 12.21 -40.06
N ALA A 20 29.72 11.99 -41.37
CA ALA A 20 29.59 10.65 -41.94
C ALA A 20 30.92 9.85 -41.83
N MET A 21 32.07 10.54 -41.90
CA MET A 21 33.37 9.93 -41.62
C MET A 21 33.51 9.57 -40.14
N LEU A 22 33.06 10.44 -39.23
CA LEU A 22 33.07 10.20 -37.79
C LEU A 22 32.17 9.01 -37.42
N GLY A 23 30.95 8.96 -37.95
CA GLY A 23 30.03 7.83 -37.72
C GLY A 23 30.62 6.49 -38.20
N ARG A 24 31.31 6.49 -39.35
CA ARG A 24 32.03 5.30 -39.85
C ARG A 24 33.23 4.95 -38.96
N ALA A 25 33.97 5.94 -38.48
CA ALA A 25 35.09 5.74 -37.56
C ALA A 25 34.63 5.11 -36.23
N MET A 26 33.49 5.57 -35.69
CA MET A 26 32.88 5.01 -34.48
C MET A 26 32.47 3.54 -34.67
N SER A 27 31.82 3.21 -35.78
CA SER A 27 31.43 1.82 -36.08
C SER A 27 32.65 0.90 -36.22
N LEU A 28 33.72 1.37 -36.85
CA LEU A 28 34.99 0.64 -36.93
C LEU A 28 35.67 0.50 -35.57
N HIS A 29 35.61 1.53 -34.73
CA HIS A 29 36.14 1.52 -33.37
C HIS A 29 35.41 0.48 -32.50
N GLN A 30 34.07 0.48 -32.54
CA GLN A 30 33.23 -0.47 -31.81
C GLN A 30 33.41 -1.92 -32.28
N SER A 31 33.71 -2.14 -33.57
CA SER A 31 34.00 -3.46 -34.14
C SER A 31 35.47 -3.91 -33.98
N GLY A 32 36.27 -3.16 -33.20
CA GLY A 32 37.67 -3.51 -32.89
C GLY A 32 38.67 -3.21 -34.01
N GLN A 33 38.26 -2.57 -35.11
CA GLN A 33 39.13 -2.23 -36.24
C GLN A 33 39.91 -0.93 -35.98
N MET A 34 40.73 -0.93 -34.92
CA MET A 34 41.38 0.25 -34.34
C MET A 34 42.21 1.06 -35.36
N GLN A 35 43.02 0.40 -36.20
CA GLN A 35 43.87 1.10 -37.19
C GLN A 35 43.06 1.79 -38.29
N GLN A 36 41.88 1.26 -38.64
CA GLN A 36 41.02 1.89 -39.64
C GLN A 36 40.23 3.05 -39.03
N ALA A 37 39.72 2.87 -37.81
CA ALA A 37 39.08 3.93 -37.04
C ALA A 37 40.03 5.11 -36.80
N GLN A 38 41.27 4.84 -36.38
CA GLN A 38 42.30 5.86 -36.16
C GLN A 38 42.54 6.71 -37.43
N ARG A 39 42.72 6.07 -38.59
CA ARG A 39 42.91 6.79 -39.86
C ARG A 39 41.74 7.70 -40.20
N LEU A 40 40.51 7.26 -39.93
CA LEU A 40 39.32 8.07 -40.18
C LEU A 40 39.18 9.22 -39.18
N TYR A 41 39.44 9.01 -37.89
CA TYR A 41 39.47 10.11 -36.91
C TYR A 41 40.53 11.15 -37.30
N GLU A 42 41.75 10.73 -37.67
CA GLU A 42 42.80 11.62 -38.15
C GLU A 42 42.39 12.36 -39.44
N GLN A 43 41.65 11.71 -40.34
CA GLN A 43 41.13 12.34 -41.56
C GLN A 43 40.07 13.40 -41.24
N VAL A 44 39.16 13.13 -40.29
CA VAL A 44 38.20 14.12 -39.78
C VAL A 44 38.97 15.32 -39.23
N LEU A 45 39.98 15.10 -38.40
CA LEU A 45 40.78 16.17 -37.79
C LEU A 45 41.65 16.94 -38.79
N ARG A 46 42.08 16.33 -39.91
CA ARG A 46 42.74 17.06 -41.01
C ARG A 46 41.80 18.05 -41.69
N SER A 47 40.53 17.68 -41.83
CA SER A 47 39.50 18.54 -42.43
C SER A 47 38.95 19.58 -41.44
N GLN A 48 38.87 19.21 -40.16
CA GLN A 48 38.33 20.03 -39.08
C GLN A 48 39.17 19.84 -37.80
N PRO A 49 40.29 20.56 -37.65
CA PRO A 49 41.20 20.39 -36.51
C PRO A 49 40.57 20.65 -35.13
N GLY A 50 39.49 21.44 -35.07
CA GLY A 50 38.73 21.75 -33.86
C GLY A 50 37.51 20.85 -33.61
N HIS A 51 37.43 19.67 -34.22
CA HIS A 51 36.31 18.76 -33.99
C HIS A 51 36.46 18.02 -32.66
N ALA A 52 35.77 18.50 -31.62
CA ALA A 52 35.91 18.00 -30.24
C ALA A 52 35.64 16.49 -30.09
N ASP A 53 34.54 15.97 -30.65
CA ASP A 53 34.20 14.54 -30.50
C ASP A 53 35.21 13.62 -31.22
N ALA A 54 35.77 14.04 -32.36
CA ALA A 54 36.82 13.30 -33.06
C ALA A 54 38.15 13.30 -32.29
N LEU A 55 38.50 14.42 -31.64
CA LEU A 55 39.65 14.51 -30.73
C LEU A 55 39.48 13.60 -29.52
N HIS A 56 38.31 13.63 -28.87
CA HIS A 56 37.99 12.79 -27.72
C HIS A 56 38.05 11.31 -28.10
N LEU A 57 37.36 10.88 -29.15
CA LEU A 57 37.29 9.48 -29.56
C LEU A 57 38.65 8.94 -30.04
N LEU A 58 39.46 9.75 -30.71
CA LEU A 58 40.84 9.39 -31.04
C LEU A 58 41.70 9.28 -29.77
N GLY A 59 41.47 10.14 -28.78
CA GLY A 59 42.11 10.05 -27.47
C GLY A 59 41.71 8.79 -26.69
N VAL A 60 40.42 8.40 -26.72
CA VAL A 60 39.93 7.14 -26.14
C VAL A 60 40.58 5.94 -26.85
N LEU A 61 40.63 5.95 -28.18
CA LEU A 61 41.32 4.91 -28.96
C LEU A 61 42.81 4.82 -28.57
N SER A 62 43.48 5.97 -28.42
CA SER A 62 44.88 6.03 -28.00
C SER A 62 45.09 5.37 -26.63
N ALA A 63 44.18 5.60 -25.68
CA ALA A 63 44.21 4.92 -24.38
C ALA A 63 43.99 3.40 -24.51
N GLN A 64 43.06 2.94 -25.36
CA GLN A 64 42.86 1.50 -25.60
C GLN A 64 44.09 0.83 -26.23
N THR A 65 44.86 1.57 -27.02
CA THR A 65 46.15 1.12 -27.56
C THR A 65 47.34 1.38 -26.63
N HIS A 66 47.09 1.75 -25.36
CA HIS A 66 48.09 2.02 -24.32
C HIS A 66 49.01 3.23 -24.58
N ASP A 67 48.64 4.12 -25.51
CA ASP A 67 49.29 5.42 -25.74
C ASP A 67 48.59 6.50 -24.89
N TYR A 68 48.84 6.43 -23.59
CA TYR A 68 48.17 7.28 -22.61
C TYR A 68 48.61 8.74 -22.66
N VAL A 69 49.86 9.03 -23.06
CA VAL A 69 50.36 10.41 -23.21
C VAL A 69 49.60 11.11 -24.33
N ARG A 70 49.51 10.46 -25.50
CA ARG A 70 48.72 10.99 -26.63
C ARG A 70 47.23 11.09 -26.28
N SER A 71 46.70 10.12 -25.53
CA SER A 71 45.32 10.17 -25.05
C SER A 71 45.04 11.43 -24.22
N ILE A 72 45.89 11.73 -23.23
CA ILE A 72 45.74 12.90 -22.35
C ILE A 72 45.78 14.21 -23.16
N GLU A 73 46.69 14.33 -24.12
CA GLU A 73 46.81 15.51 -24.98
C GLU A 73 45.58 15.71 -25.86
N LEU A 74 45.12 14.64 -26.52
CA LEU A 74 43.98 14.69 -27.43
C LEU A 74 42.67 14.99 -26.69
N ILE A 75 42.42 14.30 -25.57
CA ILE A 75 41.23 14.55 -24.75
C ILE A 75 41.32 15.94 -24.08
N GLY A 76 42.51 16.40 -23.71
CA GLY A 76 42.73 17.77 -23.22
C GLY A 76 42.29 18.83 -24.23
N LYS A 77 42.69 18.69 -25.49
CA LYS A 77 42.23 19.58 -26.58
C LYS A 77 40.72 19.49 -26.81
N ALA A 78 40.15 18.28 -26.72
CA ALA A 78 38.70 18.10 -26.83
C ALA A 78 37.95 18.85 -25.72
N ILE A 79 38.44 18.79 -24.48
CA ILE A 79 37.87 19.49 -23.32
C ILE A 79 37.93 21.02 -23.49
N GLU A 80 39.03 21.57 -24.02
CA GLU A 80 39.16 23.02 -24.27
C GLU A 80 38.11 23.53 -25.26
N LEU A 81 37.74 22.70 -26.24
CA LEU A 81 36.75 23.05 -27.27
C LEU A 81 35.31 22.82 -26.80
N LYS A 82 35.10 21.73 -26.05
CA LYS A 82 33.79 21.31 -25.53
C LYS A 82 34.02 20.58 -24.20
N PRO A 83 33.87 21.27 -23.06
CA PRO A 83 33.86 20.61 -21.76
C PRO A 83 32.71 19.60 -21.70
N ASP A 84 33.01 18.37 -21.30
CA ASP A 84 32.04 17.29 -21.21
C ASP A 84 32.46 16.30 -20.09
N PRO A 85 31.54 15.85 -19.22
CA PRO A 85 31.88 14.97 -18.10
C PRO A 85 32.51 13.64 -18.55
N THR A 86 32.09 13.09 -19.70
CA THR A 86 32.67 11.87 -20.25
C THR A 86 34.11 12.10 -20.72
N PHE A 87 34.46 13.30 -21.19
CA PHE A 87 35.83 13.61 -21.62
C PHE A 87 36.76 13.69 -20.41
N TYR A 88 36.33 14.37 -19.35
CA TYR A 88 37.07 14.44 -18.09
C TYR A 88 37.27 13.05 -17.46
N SER A 89 36.22 12.22 -17.41
CA SER A 89 36.31 10.85 -16.88
C SER A 89 37.31 10.00 -17.68
N ASN A 90 37.23 10.01 -19.02
CA ASN A 90 38.16 9.26 -19.87
C ASN A 90 39.61 9.75 -19.76
N ARG A 91 39.83 11.05 -19.61
CA ARG A 91 41.17 11.61 -19.35
C ARG A 91 41.71 11.16 -17.99
N GLY A 92 40.85 11.10 -16.97
CA GLY A 92 41.18 10.56 -15.65
C GLY A 92 41.65 9.11 -15.70
N ILE A 93 41.04 8.28 -16.57
CA ILE A 93 41.46 6.89 -16.79
C ILE A 93 42.90 6.86 -17.32
N ALA A 94 43.22 7.65 -18.34
CA ALA A 94 44.57 7.71 -18.91
C ALA A 94 45.63 8.21 -17.89
N PHE A 95 45.30 9.21 -17.05
CA PHE A 95 46.18 9.64 -15.96
C PHE A 95 46.45 8.52 -14.94
N LYS A 96 45.41 7.78 -14.56
CA LYS A 96 45.50 6.67 -13.60
C LYS A 96 46.41 5.55 -14.13
N GLU A 97 46.32 5.20 -15.41
CA GLU A 97 47.19 4.18 -16.03
C GLU A 97 48.66 4.63 -16.10
N LEU A 98 48.94 5.94 -16.24
CA LEU A 98 50.29 6.52 -16.10
C LEU A 98 50.76 6.70 -14.64
N ASN A 99 50.02 6.17 -13.66
CA ASN A 99 50.29 6.35 -12.23
C ASN A 99 50.31 7.83 -11.77
N ARG A 100 49.71 8.74 -12.55
CA ARG A 100 49.49 10.15 -12.19
C ARG A 100 48.19 10.28 -11.41
N ILE A 101 48.19 9.76 -10.18
CA ILE A 101 46.95 9.50 -9.43
C ILE A 101 46.23 10.79 -9.01
N ASP A 102 46.97 11.84 -8.60
CA ASP A 102 46.35 13.12 -8.23
C ASP A 102 45.63 13.78 -9.43
N ASP A 103 46.28 13.81 -10.60
CA ASP A 103 45.66 14.32 -11.84
C ASP A 103 44.41 13.52 -12.24
N ALA A 104 44.42 12.20 -12.00
CA ALA A 104 43.28 11.34 -12.26
C ALA A 104 42.10 11.72 -11.36
N VAL A 105 42.34 11.91 -10.06
CA VAL A 105 41.31 12.31 -9.10
C VAL A 105 40.73 13.69 -9.47
N ASP A 106 41.56 14.65 -9.83
CA ASP A 106 41.11 15.99 -10.25
C ASP A 106 40.23 15.92 -11.52
N ALA A 107 40.59 15.07 -12.47
CA ALA A 107 39.78 14.85 -13.67
C ALA A 107 38.41 14.22 -13.34
N TYR A 108 38.35 13.25 -12.43
CA TYR A 108 37.07 12.70 -11.99
C TYR A 108 36.25 13.69 -11.16
N ASP A 109 36.89 14.50 -10.31
CA ASP A 109 36.23 15.57 -9.55
C ASP A 109 35.57 16.57 -10.53
N LYS A 110 36.23 16.92 -11.65
CA LYS A 110 35.63 17.74 -12.71
C LYS A 110 34.47 17.06 -13.43
N ALA A 111 34.57 15.76 -13.72
CA ALA A 111 33.45 15.02 -14.31
C ALA A 111 32.20 15.03 -13.39
N ILE A 112 32.40 14.86 -12.08
CA ILE A 112 31.34 14.88 -11.07
C ILE A 112 30.75 16.27 -10.87
N GLU A 113 31.57 17.32 -10.92
CA GLU A 113 31.11 18.71 -10.86
C GLU A 113 30.15 19.03 -12.01
N MET A 114 30.42 18.48 -13.20
CA MET A 114 29.58 18.67 -14.38
C MET A 114 28.32 17.80 -14.38
N ASP A 115 28.43 16.54 -13.95
CA ASP A 115 27.29 15.63 -13.79
C ASP A 115 27.33 14.92 -12.43
N PRO A 116 26.60 15.45 -11.44
CA PRO A 116 26.50 14.82 -10.11
C PRO A 116 25.85 13.42 -10.10
N HIS A 117 25.23 12.97 -11.19
CA HIS A 117 24.62 11.64 -11.30
C HIS A 117 25.52 10.63 -12.03
N TYR A 118 26.76 11.00 -12.37
CA TYR A 118 27.68 10.13 -13.10
C TYR A 118 28.33 9.07 -12.19
N ALA A 119 27.62 7.95 -11.98
CA ALA A 119 28.04 6.86 -11.08
C ALA A 119 29.43 6.27 -11.40
N GLU A 120 29.80 6.21 -12.68
CA GLU A 120 31.09 5.71 -13.13
C GLU A 120 32.24 6.62 -12.66
N ALA A 121 32.06 7.95 -12.71
CA ALA A 121 33.08 8.90 -12.27
C ALA A 121 33.36 8.77 -10.76
N TYR A 122 32.33 8.57 -9.92
CA TYR A 122 32.52 8.27 -8.50
C TYR A 122 33.26 6.94 -8.27
N SER A 123 32.96 5.92 -9.09
CA SER A 123 33.64 4.62 -9.02
C SER A 123 35.11 4.73 -9.40
N ASN A 124 35.40 5.42 -10.50
CA ASN A 124 36.76 5.64 -11.00
C ASN A 124 37.58 6.50 -10.03
N ARG A 125 36.96 7.53 -9.45
CA ARG A 125 37.55 8.34 -8.38
C ARG A 125 37.87 7.52 -7.14
N GLY A 126 36.93 6.67 -6.69
CA GLY A 126 37.15 5.76 -5.57
C GLY A 126 38.33 4.82 -5.82
N ASN A 127 38.41 4.22 -7.02
CA ASN A 127 39.53 3.35 -7.40
C ASN A 127 40.88 4.10 -7.41
N ALA A 128 40.91 5.34 -7.91
CA ALA A 128 42.12 6.18 -7.89
C ALA A 128 42.55 6.53 -6.46
N LEU A 129 41.60 6.91 -5.59
CA LEU A 129 41.86 7.20 -4.17
C LEU A 129 42.29 5.96 -3.38
N GLN A 130 41.76 4.77 -3.71
CA GLN A 130 42.19 3.50 -3.14
C GLN A 130 43.66 3.21 -3.50
N ARG A 131 44.03 3.35 -4.77
CA ARG A 131 45.43 3.19 -5.22
C ARG A 131 46.35 4.22 -4.56
N LEU A 132 45.90 5.47 -4.41
CA LEU A 132 46.64 6.49 -3.67
C LEU A 132 46.85 6.08 -2.20
N SER A 133 45.81 5.54 -1.56
CA SER A 133 45.89 5.05 -0.18
C SER A 133 46.85 3.87 -0.05
N GLU A 134 46.85 2.93 -1.00
CA GLU A 134 47.75 1.77 -1.03
C GLU A 134 49.21 2.18 -1.22
N MET A 135 49.48 3.14 -2.12
CA MET A 135 50.82 3.72 -2.32
C MET A 135 51.34 4.39 -1.06
N GLN A 136 50.45 4.97 -0.25
CA GLN A 136 50.80 5.63 1.01
C GLN A 136 50.74 4.69 2.22
N ALA A 137 50.35 3.42 2.05
CA ALA A 137 50.14 2.49 3.17
C ALA A 137 51.44 2.05 3.87
N SER A 138 52.59 2.18 3.22
CA SER A 138 53.91 1.90 3.81
C SER A 138 54.45 3.05 4.66
N GLU A 139 53.81 4.21 4.65
CA GLU A 139 54.18 5.34 5.50
C GLU A 139 53.46 5.26 6.86
N PRO A 140 54.09 5.72 7.96
CA PRO A 140 53.42 5.80 9.26
C PRO A 140 52.16 6.66 9.16
N GLU A 141 51.07 6.23 9.82
CA GLU A 141 49.76 6.88 9.76
C GLU A 141 49.87 8.38 10.07
N ASN A 142 49.57 9.21 9.08
CA ASN A 142 49.76 10.65 9.12
C ASN A 142 48.55 11.41 8.54
N ALA A 143 48.60 12.74 8.60
CA ALA A 143 47.51 13.61 8.15
C ALA A 143 47.13 13.41 6.67
N LYS A 144 48.09 13.04 5.80
CA LYS A 144 47.83 12.81 4.37
C LYS A 144 47.06 11.52 4.13
N ILE A 145 47.50 10.41 4.75
CA ILE A 145 46.80 9.11 4.66
C ILE A 145 45.37 9.23 5.19
N SER A 146 45.18 9.91 6.32
CA SER A 146 43.85 10.17 6.89
C SER A 146 42.95 10.99 5.94
N ALA A 147 43.52 12.01 5.28
CA ALA A 147 42.79 12.79 4.29
C ALA A 147 42.37 11.96 3.06
N VAL A 148 43.24 11.07 2.56
CA VAL A 148 42.93 10.17 1.43
C VAL A 148 41.85 9.16 1.81
N ARG A 149 41.95 8.50 2.97
CA ARG A 149 40.90 7.60 3.47
C ARG A 149 39.56 8.31 3.64
N SER A 150 39.56 9.55 4.14
CA SER A 150 38.37 10.37 4.27
C SER A 150 37.75 10.71 2.89
N ARG A 151 38.56 11.14 1.91
CA ARG A 151 38.09 11.39 0.53
C ARG A 151 37.51 10.13 -0.11
N LEU A 152 38.13 8.97 0.14
CA LEU A 152 37.67 7.68 -0.36
C LEU A 152 36.33 7.28 0.26
N ALA A 153 36.15 7.46 1.57
CA ALA A 153 34.87 7.24 2.23
C ALA A 153 33.75 8.12 1.65
N LEU A 154 34.05 9.40 1.39
CA LEU A 154 33.12 10.32 0.74
C LEU A 154 32.77 9.87 -0.69
N ALA A 155 33.75 9.39 -1.46
CA ALA A 155 33.53 8.86 -2.82
C ALA A 155 32.58 7.66 -2.82
N HIS A 156 32.79 6.71 -1.91
CA HIS A 156 31.91 5.54 -1.76
C HIS A 156 30.50 5.91 -1.32
N SER A 157 30.35 6.85 -0.38
CA SER A 157 29.03 7.35 0.04
C SER A 157 28.27 8.01 -1.12
N ALA A 158 28.94 8.85 -1.90
CA ALA A 158 28.33 9.52 -3.06
C ALA A 158 27.96 8.53 -4.19
N ARG A 159 28.81 7.52 -4.44
CA ARG A 159 28.47 6.40 -5.32
C ARG A 159 27.22 5.66 -4.82
N GLY A 160 27.16 5.34 -3.53
CA GLY A 160 26.00 4.68 -2.92
C GLY A 160 24.70 5.47 -3.11
N LYS A 161 24.75 6.79 -2.93
CA LYS A 161 23.60 7.68 -3.18
C LYS A 161 23.13 7.63 -4.62
N THR A 162 24.06 7.69 -5.56
CA THR A 162 23.75 7.63 -7.00
C THR A 162 23.13 6.29 -7.38
N LEU A 163 23.72 5.17 -6.91
CA LEU A 163 23.21 3.82 -7.17
C LEU A 163 21.81 3.60 -6.57
N SER A 164 21.54 4.13 -5.38
CA SER A 164 20.21 4.10 -4.76
C SER A 164 19.19 4.85 -5.62
N GLY A 165 19.52 6.03 -6.16
CA GLY A 165 18.66 6.74 -7.10
C GLY A 165 18.40 5.99 -8.42
N LEU A 166 19.32 5.12 -8.83
CA LEU A 166 19.17 4.19 -9.97
C LEU A 166 18.47 2.88 -9.60
N ASN A 167 17.98 2.74 -8.37
CA ASN A 167 17.35 1.53 -7.83
C ASN A 167 18.27 0.27 -7.82
N LEU A 168 19.58 0.48 -7.81
CA LEU A 168 20.60 -0.57 -7.68
C LEU A 168 20.96 -0.76 -6.20
N LEU A 169 20.00 -1.27 -5.43
CA LEU A 169 20.00 -1.18 -3.96
C LEU A 169 21.12 -1.99 -3.28
N GLU A 170 21.41 -3.21 -3.74
CA GLU A 170 22.50 -4.03 -3.15
C GLU A 170 23.89 -3.42 -3.39
N GLU A 171 24.11 -2.82 -4.55
CA GLU A 171 25.37 -2.15 -4.89
C GLU A 171 25.52 -0.82 -4.14
N ALA A 172 24.40 -0.13 -3.91
CA ALA A 172 24.34 1.03 -3.04
C ALA A 172 24.71 0.66 -1.59
N LEU A 173 24.14 -0.43 -1.08
CA LEU A 173 24.44 -0.96 0.25
C LEU A 173 25.93 -1.29 0.40
N ALA A 174 26.50 -2.04 -0.53
CA ALA A 174 27.93 -2.36 -0.53
C ALA A 174 28.82 -1.11 -0.58
N SER A 175 28.39 -0.06 -1.28
CA SER A 175 29.10 1.22 -1.33
C SER A 175 29.07 1.94 0.01
N TYR A 176 27.93 1.97 0.71
CA TYR A 176 27.85 2.55 2.05
C TYR A 176 28.64 1.76 3.09
N GLU A 177 28.68 0.44 3.01
CA GLU A 177 29.48 -0.40 3.91
C GLU A 177 30.98 -0.13 3.77
N LYS A 178 31.47 0.07 2.53
CA LYS A 178 32.85 0.53 2.29
C LYS A 178 33.10 1.92 2.88
N ALA A 179 32.17 2.86 2.69
CA ALA A 179 32.30 4.21 3.25
C ALA A 179 32.40 4.19 4.78
N ILE A 180 31.56 3.39 5.44
CA ILE A 180 31.52 3.23 6.90
C ILE A 180 32.76 2.49 7.41
N GLY A 181 33.25 1.46 6.72
CA GLY A 181 34.49 0.77 7.09
C GLY A 181 35.71 1.67 7.05
N LEU A 182 35.74 2.64 6.12
CA LEU A 182 36.81 3.64 6.00
C LEU A 182 36.66 4.78 7.01
N LYS A 183 35.43 5.21 7.28
CA LYS A 183 35.11 6.29 8.22
C LYS A 183 33.91 5.89 9.10
N PRO A 184 34.15 5.17 10.22
CA PRO A 184 33.06 4.67 11.08
C PRO A 184 32.19 5.79 11.67
N ARG A 185 32.77 6.98 11.89
CA ARG A 185 32.07 8.17 12.40
C ARG A 185 31.46 9.04 11.29
N TYR A 186 30.88 8.44 10.25
CA TYR A 186 30.22 9.16 9.16
C TYR A 186 28.69 9.01 9.24
N SER A 187 28.04 9.87 10.06
CA SER A 187 26.59 9.80 10.34
C SER A 187 25.73 9.72 9.06
N GLN A 188 25.99 10.57 8.06
CA GLN A 188 25.19 10.55 6.82
C GLN A 188 25.26 9.21 6.07
N ALA A 189 26.43 8.55 6.03
CA ALA A 189 26.55 7.24 5.36
C ALA A 189 25.76 6.15 6.10
N TRP A 190 25.73 6.20 7.43
CA TRP A 190 24.88 5.34 8.24
C TRP A 190 23.39 5.60 7.99
N SER A 191 22.96 6.87 7.97
CA SER A 191 21.56 7.23 7.68
C SER A 191 21.14 6.73 6.29
N ASN A 192 21.95 6.98 5.26
CA ASN A 192 21.64 6.54 3.91
C ASN A 192 21.67 5.02 3.75
N ARG A 193 22.58 4.32 4.45
CA ARG A 193 22.56 2.85 4.54
C ARG A 193 21.23 2.37 5.12
N GLY A 194 20.75 3.04 6.17
CA GLY A 194 19.44 2.77 6.78
C GLY A 194 18.31 2.85 5.77
N VAL A 195 18.25 3.92 4.98
CA VAL A 195 17.23 4.11 3.92
C VAL A 195 17.28 2.97 2.89
N VAL A 196 18.45 2.65 2.35
CA VAL A 196 18.59 1.55 1.38
C VAL A 196 18.15 0.20 1.97
N LEU A 197 18.45 -0.05 3.25
CA LEU A 197 18.00 -1.27 3.94
C LEU A 197 16.48 -1.30 4.13
N MET A 198 15.81 -0.15 4.27
CA MET A 198 14.34 -0.10 4.28
C MET A 198 13.76 -0.48 2.93
N ASP A 199 14.34 0.03 1.84
CA ASP A 199 13.90 -0.30 0.47
C ASP A 199 14.10 -1.79 0.15
N LEU A 200 15.17 -2.39 0.71
CA LEU A 200 15.43 -3.84 0.69
C LEU A 200 14.58 -4.63 1.71
N GLN A 201 13.71 -3.98 2.48
CA GLN A 201 12.87 -4.57 3.54
C GLN A 201 13.66 -5.25 4.68
N ARG A 202 14.93 -4.91 4.86
CA ARG A 202 15.82 -5.39 5.94
C ARG A 202 15.69 -4.52 7.19
N TYR A 203 14.47 -4.42 7.72
CA TYR A 203 14.10 -3.46 8.78
C TYR A 203 14.96 -3.52 10.06
N PRO A 204 15.33 -4.70 10.62
CA PRO A 204 16.16 -4.74 11.81
C PRO A 204 17.57 -4.15 11.60
N GLU A 205 18.13 -4.27 10.40
CA GLU A 205 19.44 -3.70 10.05
C GLU A 205 19.35 -2.21 9.72
N ALA A 206 18.22 -1.78 9.13
CA ALA A 206 17.91 -0.37 8.94
C ALA A 206 17.84 0.35 10.29
N LEU A 207 17.16 -0.24 11.28
CA LEU A 207 17.04 0.30 12.63
C LEU A 207 18.42 0.53 13.26
N LYS A 208 19.30 -0.48 13.22
CA LYS A 208 20.69 -0.35 13.72
C LYS A 208 21.47 0.77 13.02
N SER A 209 21.27 0.91 11.71
CA SER A 209 21.93 1.97 10.92
C SER A 209 21.49 3.37 11.37
N PHE A 210 20.18 3.56 11.61
CA PHE A 210 19.67 4.83 12.12
C PHE A 210 20.08 5.10 13.57
N ASP A 211 20.07 4.08 14.44
CA ASP A 211 20.57 4.20 15.82
C ASP A 211 22.02 4.71 15.82
N HIS A 212 22.91 4.11 15.02
CA HIS A 212 24.29 4.59 14.88
C HIS A 212 24.40 5.99 14.26
N ALA A 213 23.57 6.33 13.27
CA ALA A 213 23.57 7.68 12.68
C ALA A 213 23.24 8.74 13.75
N ILE A 214 22.28 8.43 14.62
CA ILE A 214 21.81 9.29 15.72
C ILE A 214 22.83 9.37 16.86
N GLU A 215 23.50 8.26 17.20
CA GLU A 215 24.61 8.27 18.17
C GLU A 215 25.74 9.22 17.73
N LEU A 216 26.01 9.28 16.43
CA LEU A 216 27.03 10.15 15.84
C LEU A 216 26.57 11.60 15.68
N ASP A 217 25.28 11.80 15.38
CA ASP A 217 24.66 13.12 15.25
C ASP A 217 23.21 13.10 15.75
N ALA A 218 23.05 13.48 17.02
CA ALA A 218 21.74 13.52 17.66
C ALA A 218 20.83 14.64 17.12
N GLN A 219 21.37 15.60 16.34
CA GLN A 219 20.61 16.70 15.72
C GLN A 219 20.16 16.37 14.30
N ASN A 220 20.32 15.13 13.83
CA ASN A 220 19.82 14.70 12.54
C ASN A 220 18.32 14.35 12.61
N ALA A 221 17.45 15.33 12.36
CA ALA A 221 15.99 15.14 12.37
C ALA A 221 15.51 14.08 11.36
N GLU A 222 16.18 13.95 10.21
CA GLU A 222 15.85 12.96 9.18
C GLU A 222 16.09 11.53 9.67
N ALA A 223 17.24 11.27 10.29
CA ALA A 223 17.57 9.97 10.86
C ALA A 223 16.56 9.56 11.95
N TRP A 224 16.16 10.49 12.83
CA TRP A 224 15.10 10.26 13.82
C TRP A 224 13.74 9.94 13.18
N SER A 225 13.35 10.67 12.12
CA SER A 225 12.09 10.41 11.41
C SER A 225 12.10 9.04 10.73
N ASN A 226 13.19 8.69 10.04
CA ASN A 226 13.32 7.39 9.36
C ASN A 226 13.39 6.23 10.35
N ARG A 227 14.05 6.41 11.50
CA ARG A 227 13.98 5.47 12.62
C ARG A 227 12.54 5.24 13.08
N GLY A 228 11.77 6.32 13.22
CA GLY A 228 10.34 6.26 13.55
C GLY A 228 9.55 5.42 12.53
N LEU A 229 9.83 5.60 11.24
CA LEU A 229 9.18 4.86 10.16
C LEU A 229 9.49 3.36 10.22
N VAL A 230 10.75 2.98 10.45
CA VAL A 230 11.15 1.57 10.64
C VAL A 230 10.44 0.96 11.85
N LEU A 231 10.42 1.66 12.98
CA LEU A 231 9.78 1.20 14.20
C LEU A 231 8.26 1.02 14.02
N GLN A 232 7.62 1.92 13.27
CA GLN A 232 6.21 1.81 12.92
C GLN A 232 5.95 0.53 12.08
N THR A 233 6.79 0.24 11.09
CA THR A 233 6.70 -1.01 10.30
C THR A 233 6.90 -2.25 11.17
N LEU A 234 7.80 -2.19 12.14
CA LEU A 234 8.02 -3.24 13.15
C LEU A 234 6.94 -3.28 14.25
N ARG A 235 5.89 -2.45 14.15
CA ARG A 235 4.79 -2.31 15.12
C ARG A 235 5.22 -1.89 16.52
N GLN A 236 6.37 -1.26 16.67
CA GLN A 236 6.89 -0.67 17.92
C GLN A 236 6.45 0.79 18.03
N PHE A 237 5.14 1.01 18.13
CA PHE A 237 4.52 2.34 17.95
C PHE A 237 4.94 3.39 18.99
N ASP A 238 5.12 3.03 20.26
CA ASP A 238 5.56 3.99 21.29
C ASP A 238 6.98 4.50 21.05
N LEU A 239 7.88 3.63 20.60
CA LEU A 239 9.23 4.00 20.20
C LEU A 239 9.24 4.82 18.91
N ALA A 240 8.32 4.54 17.97
CA ALA A 240 8.13 5.34 16.78
C ALA A 240 7.69 6.77 17.14
N LEU A 241 6.69 6.94 18.02
CA LEU A 241 6.26 8.25 18.51
C LEU A 241 7.40 9.03 19.16
N THR A 242 8.20 8.37 20.01
CA THR A 242 9.37 9.00 20.65
C THR A 242 10.37 9.51 19.61
N SER A 243 10.59 8.74 18.54
CA SER A 243 11.50 9.12 17.45
C SER A 243 10.96 10.31 16.66
N TYR A 244 9.67 10.31 16.29
CA TYR A 244 9.05 11.45 15.62
C TYR A 244 9.00 12.70 16.50
N ASP A 245 8.66 12.58 17.79
CA ASP A 245 8.68 13.70 18.73
C ASP A 245 10.08 14.31 18.83
N THR A 246 11.13 13.50 18.78
CA THR A 246 12.52 13.97 18.79
C THR A 246 12.88 14.66 17.47
N ALA A 247 12.54 14.07 16.32
CA ALA A 247 12.72 14.70 15.02
C ALA A 247 12.04 16.07 14.94
N LEU A 248 10.82 16.20 15.47
CA LEU A 248 10.02 17.42 15.46
C LEU A 248 10.48 18.48 16.47
N LYS A 249 11.15 18.07 17.58
CA LYS A 249 11.84 19.01 18.47
C LYS A 249 13.04 19.66 17.76
N ILE A 250 13.75 18.92 16.94
CA ILE A 250 14.90 19.40 16.17
C ILE A 250 14.43 20.25 14.98
N ASN A 251 13.46 19.76 14.21
CA ASN A 251 12.87 20.45 13.07
C ASN A 251 11.34 20.40 13.11
N ASN A 252 10.72 21.43 13.67
CA ASN A 252 9.26 21.53 13.77
C ASN A 252 8.55 21.79 12.42
N ARG A 253 9.29 22.13 11.37
CA ARG A 253 8.78 22.35 9.99
C ARG A 253 8.90 21.11 9.12
N TYR A 254 9.07 19.92 9.71
CA TYR A 254 9.13 18.67 8.96
C TYR A 254 7.73 18.08 8.75
N ALA A 255 7.07 18.45 7.65
CA ALA A 255 5.70 18.03 7.36
C ALA A 255 5.50 16.51 7.33
N GLU A 256 6.44 15.78 6.75
CA GLU A 256 6.38 14.31 6.64
C GLU A 256 6.45 13.62 8.01
N ALA A 257 7.34 14.08 8.90
CA ALA A 257 7.42 13.58 10.27
C ALA A 257 6.11 13.84 11.05
N TRP A 258 5.46 14.99 10.87
CA TRP A 258 4.14 15.27 11.45
C TRP A 258 3.07 14.32 10.92
N SER A 259 3.06 14.05 9.60
CA SER A 259 2.12 13.12 8.97
C SER A 259 2.32 11.69 9.49
N ASN A 260 3.56 11.20 9.51
CA ASN A 260 3.90 9.85 9.99
C ASN A 260 3.61 9.66 11.49
N ARG A 261 3.84 10.69 12.29
CA ARG A 261 3.40 10.73 13.69
C ARG A 261 1.88 10.61 13.80
N GLY A 262 1.14 11.32 12.95
CA GLY A 262 -0.32 11.22 12.86
C GLY A 262 -0.79 9.79 12.55
N ILE A 263 -0.13 9.12 11.62
CA ILE A 263 -0.44 7.72 11.26
C ILE A 263 -0.24 6.81 12.48
N THR A 264 0.90 6.96 13.16
CA THR A 264 1.21 6.16 14.36
C THR A 264 0.20 6.40 15.49
N LEU A 265 -0.20 7.66 15.72
CA LEU A 265 -1.22 7.99 16.72
C LEU A 265 -2.57 7.37 16.38
N HIS A 266 -2.96 7.37 15.11
CA HIS A 266 -4.19 6.74 14.66
C HIS A 266 -4.17 5.22 14.89
N LEU A 267 -3.05 4.55 14.58
CA LEU A 267 -2.87 3.11 14.85
C LEU A 267 -2.93 2.76 16.35
N LEU A 268 -2.61 3.71 17.22
CA LEU A 268 -2.77 3.61 18.68
C LEU A 268 -4.17 4.02 19.17
N ASN A 269 -5.16 4.14 18.28
CA ASN A 269 -6.52 4.61 18.57
C ASN A 269 -6.58 6.04 19.18
N ARG A 270 -5.55 6.86 18.96
CA ARG A 270 -5.47 8.28 19.38
C ARG A 270 -5.82 9.23 18.24
N SER A 271 -6.94 8.98 17.55
CA SER A 271 -7.34 9.72 16.35
C SER A 271 -7.45 11.24 16.55
N ALA A 272 -7.87 11.71 17.72
CA ALA A 272 -7.93 13.16 18.01
C ALA A 272 -6.53 13.82 18.01
N ASP A 273 -5.50 13.12 18.50
CA ASP A 273 -4.13 13.61 18.45
C ASP A 273 -3.52 13.44 17.04
N ALA A 274 -3.95 12.42 16.30
CA ALA A 274 -3.58 12.26 14.90
C ALA A 274 -4.05 13.46 14.06
N VAL A 275 -5.30 13.89 14.21
CA VAL A 275 -5.86 15.08 13.54
C VAL A 275 -5.01 16.33 13.81
N LYS A 276 -4.57 16.54 15.06
CA LYS A 276 -3.65 17.67 15.39
C LYS A 276 -2.34 17.57 14.62
N SER A 277 -1.77 16.38 14.51
CA SER A 277 -0.50 16.15 13.80
C SER A 277 -0.65 16.41 12.29
N TYR A 278 -1.72 15.92 11.67
CA TYR A 278 -2.00 16.22 10.26
C TYR A 278 -2.26 17.70 10.02
N ASN A 279 -2.95 18.39 10.93
CA ASN A 279 -3.14 19.85 10.83
C ASN A 279 -1.80 20.60 10.85
N HIS A 280 -0.82 20.16 11.64
CA HIS A 280 0.53 20.73 11.59
C HIS A 280 1.22 20.44 10.26
N ALA A 281 1.17 19.20 9.75
CA ALA A 281 1.74 18.85 8.45
C ALA A 281 1.16 19.71 7.31
N ILE A 282 -0.17 19.90 7.31
CA ILE A 282 -0.90 20.70 6.32
C ILE A 282 -0.56 22.20 6.41
N ARG A 283 -0.39 22.75 7.62
CA ARG A 283 0.04 24.15 7.78
C ARG A 283 1.45 24.40 7.23
N ILE A 284 2.30 23.39 7.22
CA ILE A 284 3.66 23.47 6.66
C ILE A 284 3.62 23.29 5.15
N ASN A 285 2.81 22.35 4.66
CA ASN A 285 2.61 22.08 3.25
C ASN A 285 1.12 21.95 2.90
N GLU A 286 0.54 23.05 2.41
CA GLU A 286 -0.89 23.12 2.04
C GLU A 286 -1.25 22.28 0.82
N ARG A 287 -0.25 21.76 0.08
CA ARG A 287 -0.45 20.85 -1.07
C ARG A 287 -0.14 19.39 -0.73
N TYR A 288 -0.20 19.01 0.54
CA TYR A 288 0.08 17.65 0.99
C TYR A 288 -1.16 16.75 0.98
N ALA A 289 -1.51 16.21 -0.20
CA ALA A 289 -2.74 15.43 -0.40
C ALA A 289 -2.88 14.24 0.57
N GLU A 290 -1.79 13.53 0.84
CA GLU A 290 -1.77 12.37 1.74
C GLU A 290 -2.12 12.78 3.18
N ALA A 291 -1.65 13.93 3.66
CA ALA A 291 -1.98 14.42 5.00
C ALA A 291 -3.47 14.79 5.13
N TYR A 292 -4.08 15.36 4.08
CA TYR A 292 -5.52 15.60 4.02
C TYR A 292 -6.31 14.29 4.02
N SER A 293 -5.94 13.32 3.19
CA SER A 293 -6.55 11.99 3.15
C SER A 293 -6.47 11.31 4.52
N ASN A 294 -5.30 11.30 5.15
CA ASN A 294 -5.10 10.68 6.45
C ASN A 294 -5.84 11.41 7.59
N ARG A 295 -5.95 12.74 7.50
CA ARG A 295 -6.80 13.51 8.42
C ARG A 295 -8.27 13.12 8.28
N GLY A 296 -8.76 12.94 7.04
CA GLY A 296 -10.12 12.46 6.79
C GLY A 296 -10.38 11.11 7.46
N ILE A 297 -9.45 10.15 7.35
CA ILE A 297 -9.57 8.84 7.99
C ILE A 297 -9.66 8.98 9.52
N ALA A 298 -8.81 9.80 10.13
CA ALA A 298 -8.84 10.03 11.56
C ALA A 298 -10.13 10.73 12.03
N LEU A 299 -10.67 11.67 11.25
CA LEU A 299 -11.94 12.34 11.52
C LEU A 299 -13.13 11.37 11.40
N ALA A 300 -13.14 10.49 10.39
CA ALA A 300 -14.16 9.46 10.23
C ALA A 300 -14.17 8.48 11.43
N ALA A 301 -12.99 8.11 11.93
CA ALA A 301 -12.87 7.29 13.15
C ALA A 301 -13.40 7.99 14.42
N LEU A 302 -13.50 9.32 14.41
CA LEU A 302 -14.13 10.13 15.47
C LEU A 302 -15.62 10.40 15.19
N ASN A 303 -16.20 9.78 14.17
CA ASN A 303 -17.56 10.02 13.69
C ASN A 303 -17.81 11.46 13.20
N GLN A 304 -16.75 12.22 12.87
CA GLN A 304 -16.82 13.58 12.33
C GLN A 304 -16.89 13.55 10.80
N LEU A 305 -17.95 12.95 10.26
CA LEU A 305 -18.05 12.60 8.84
C LEU A 305 -18.02 13.81 7.89
N ASP A 306 -18.64 14.94 8.26
CA ASP A 306 -18.59 16.17 7.44
C ASP A 306 -17.17 16.68 7.26
N GLN A 307 -16.42 16.81 8.36
CA GLN A 307 -15.04 17.27 8.33
C GLN A 307 -14.11 16.26 7.63
N ALA A 308 -14.46 14.97 7.70
CA ALA A 308 -13.76 13.92 6.96
C ALA A 308 -13.95 14.11 5.44
N ILE A 309 -15.18 14.30 4.99
CA ILE A 309 -15.51 14.57 3.58
C ILE A 309 -14.80 15.82 3.07
N GLU A 310 -14.85 16.93 3.81
CA GLU A 310 -14.11 18.16 3.47
C GLU A 310 -12.60 17.91 3.31
N SER A 311 -12.01 17.09 4.21
CA SER A 311 -10.59 16.74 4.12
C SER A 311 -10.29 15.87 2.89
N TYR A 312 -11.17 14.93 2.54
CA TYR A 312 -11.01 14.16 1.31
C TYR A 312 -11.15 15.03 0.07
N ASP A 313 -12.09 15.98 0.06
CA ASP A 313 -12.27 16.92 -1.06
C ASP A 313 -11.03 17.77 -1.31
N LEU A 314 -10.36 18.23 -0.26
CA LEU A 314 -9.09 18.93 -0.37
C LEU A 314 -7.97 18.03 -0.91
N ALA A 315 -7.90 16.76 -0.46
CA ALA A 315 -6.94 15.80 -1.02
C ALA A 315 -7.17 15.55 -2.52
N ILE A 316 -8.44 15.42 -2.93
CA ILE A 316 -8.85 15.19 -4.32
C ILE A 316 -8.61 16.44 -5.18
N ALA A 317 -8.82 17.64 -4.64
CA ALA A 317 -8.52 18.89 -5.34
C ALA A 317 -7.02 19.03 -5.66
N ILE A 318 -6.14 18.54 -4.76
CA ILE A 318 -4.69 18.53 -4.98
C ILE A 318 -4.29 17.39 -5.93
N ASN A 319 -4.84 16.19 -5.73
CA ASN A 319 -4.59 15.02 -6.56
C ASN A 319 -5.92 14.35 -6.97
N PRO A 320 -6.46 14.68 -8.17
CA PRO A 320 -7.75 14.16 -8.63
C PRO A 320 -7.83 12.64 -8.80
N ARG A 321 -6.69 11.94 -8.80
CA ARG A 321 -6.62 10.47 -8.90
C ARG A 321 -6.19 9.81 -7.58
N HIS A 322 -6.35 10.49 -6.45
CA HIS A 322 -6.03 9.94 -5.12
C HIS A 322 -7.06 8.87 -4.70
N ALA A 323 -6.89 7.65 -5.20
CA ALA A 323 -7.82 6.53 -5.05
C ALA A 323 -8.28 6.30 -3.60
N THR A 324 -7.36 6.33 -2.62
CA THR A 324 -7.69 6.13 -1.20
C THR A 324 -8.61 7.22 -0.65
N ALA A 325 -8.45 8.47 -1.09
CA ALA A 325 -9.30 9.58 -0.64
C ALA A 325 -10.69 9.48 -1.27
N LEU A 326 -10.76 9.14 -2.56
CA LEU A 326 -12.03 8.92 -3.28
C LEU A 326 -12.82 7.77 -2.66
N PHE A 327 -12.16 6.64 -2.40
CA PHE A 327 -12.81 5.49 -1.77
C PHE A 327 -13.24 5.79 -0.33
N ASN A 328 -12.39 6.40 0.50
CA ASN A 328 -12.79 6.73 1.87
C ASN A 328 -13.88 7.82 1.94
N LYS A 329 -13.87 8.79 1.01
CA LYS A 329 -14.99 9.74 0.84
C LYS A 329 -16.28 8.99 0.54
N SER A 330 -16.23 7.98 -0.33
CA SER A 330 -17.38 7.13 -0.64
C SER A 330 -17.96 6.48 0.61
N LEU A 331 -17.11 5.91 1.48
CA LEU A 331 -17.55 5.27 2.73
C LEU A 331 -18.20 6.29 3.68
N ALA A 332 -17.62 7.49 3.80
CA ALA A 332 -18.18 8.55 4.64
C ALA A 332 -19.54 9.06 4.10
N LEU A 333 -19.68 9.24 2.79
CA LEU A 333 -20.94 9.61 2.15
C LEU A 333 -22.02 8.55 2.38
N LEU A 334 -21.69 7.28 2.15
CA LEU A 334 -22.61 6.16 2.38
C LEU A 334 -23.03 6.08 3.86
N ALA A 335 -22.11 6.28 4.81
CA ALA A 335 -22.43 6.31 6.24
C ALA A 335 -23.35 7.47 6.65
N LYS A 336 -23.37 8.56 5.87
CA LYS A 336 -24.32 9.68 6.02
C LYS A 336 -25.64 9.46 5.25
N GLY A 337 -25.73 8.43 4.42
CA GLY A 337 -26.88 8.18 3.54
C GLY A 337 -26.85 8.92 2.20
N ASP A 338 -25.75 9.59 1.83
CA ASP A 338 -25.57 10.12 0.47
C ASP A 338 -25.12 8.99 -0.46
N PHE A 339 -26.10 8.21 -0.92
CA PHE A 339 -25.87 7.03 -1.74
C PHE A 339 -25.55 7.36 -3.19
N ASP A 340 -26.07 8.46 -3.74
CA ASP A 340 -25.85 8.80 -5.15
C ASP A 340 -24.35 9.01 -5.44
N GLN A 341 -23.69 9.86 -4.67
CA GLN A 341 -22.24 10.04 -4.79
C GLN A 341 -21.47 8.88 -4.15
N GLY A 342 -21.97 8.34 -3.04
CA GLY A 342 -21.33 7.26 -2.29
C GLY A 342 -21.04 6.04 -3.15
N TRP A 343 -22.03 5.53 -3.89
CA TRP A 343 -21.85 4.34 -4.72
C TRP A 343 -20.97 4.58 -5.95
N ARG A 344 -21.09 5.76 -6.59
CA ARG A 344 -20.21 6.13 -7.72
C ARG A 344 -18.74 6.14 -7.32
N LEU A 345 -18.44 6.72 -6.15
CA LEU A 345 -17.07 6.78 -5.64
C LEU A 345 -16.60 5.44 -5.06
N TYR A 346 -17.51 4.55 -4.66
CA TYR A 346 -17.18 3.22 -4.11
C TYR A 346 -16.43 2.33 -5.10
N GLU A 347 -16.60 2.55 -6.42
CA GLU A 347 -15.85 1.84 -7.46
C GLU A 347 -14.33 2.13 -7.41
N TRP A 348 -13.88 3.23 -6.77
CA TRP A 348 -12.45 3.48 -6.55
C TRP A 348 -11.78 2.45 -5.63
N ARG A 349 -12.55 1.57 -4.97
CA ARG A 349 -12.01 0.43 -4.20
C ARG A 349 -11.07 -0.44 -5.03
N TRP A 350 -11.32 -0.57 -6.34
CA TRP A 350 -10.49 -1.36 -7.25
C TRP A 350 -9.09 -0.78 -7.46
N GLN A 351 -8.86 0.46 -7.04
CA GLN A 351 -7.54 1.11 -7.07
C GLN A 351 -6.84 1.07 -5.71
N CYS A 352 -7.41 0.39 -4.70
CA CYS A 352 -6.95 0.41 -3.32
C CYS A 352 -6.50 -0.97 -2.82
N GLY A 353 -5.30 -1.02 -2.21
CA GLY A 353 -4.88 -2.10 -1.31
C GLY A 353 -5.00 -3.52 -1.87
N ALA A 354 -5.57 -4.42 -1.07
CA ALA A 354 -5.77 -5.83 -1.43
C ALA A 354 -6.76 -6.02 -2.57
N LEU A 355 -7.83 -5.23 -2.62
CA LEU A 355 -8.86 -5.31 -3.65
C LEU A 355 -8.32 -5.05 -5.06
N LYS A 356 -7.32 -4.16 -5.19
CA LYS A 356 -6.61 -3.97 -6.46
C LYS A 356 -5.83 -5.22 -6.91
N ARG A 357 -5.23 -5.95 -5.95
CA ARG A 357 -4.42 -7.15 -6.25
C ARG A 357 -5.27 -8.38 -6.52
N GLU A 358 -6.42 -8.45 -5.86
CA GLU A 358 -7.35 -9.59 -5.92
C GLU A 358 -8.49 -9.36 -6.93
N GLN A 359 -8.45 -8.24 -7.66
CA GLN A 359 -9.45 -7.93 -8.68
C GLN A 359 -9.49 -9.04 -9.74
N ARG A 360 -10.69 -9.54 -10.00
CA ARG A 360 -10.91 -10.51 -11.06
C ARG A 360 -10.94 -9.82 -12.41
N HIS A 361 -10.32 -10.47 -13.40
CA HIS A 361 -10.33 -10.03 -14.78
C HIS A 361 -11.10 -11.03 -15.63
N PHE A 362 -12.18 -10.54 -16.24
CA PHE A 362 -13.04 -11.30 -17.15
C PHE A 362 -12.97 -10.66 -18.54
N ALA A 363 -13.23 -11.46 -19.58
CA ALA A 363 -13.35 -10.93 -20.94
C ALA A 363 -14.73 -10.27 -21.13
N GLU A 364 -15.72 -10.79 -20.43
CA GLU A 364 -17.09 -10.33 -20.42
C GLU A 364 -17.21 -8.96 -19.72
N PRO A 365 -18.05 -8.06 -20.25
CA PRO A 365 -18.20 -6.70 -19.73
C PRO A 365 -18.76 -6.66 -18.31
N LEU A 366 -18.34 -5.62 -17.57
CA LEU A 366 -18.94 -5.24 -16.29
C LEU A 366 -20.33 -4.65 -16.54
N TRP A 367 -21.37 -5.20 -15.90
CA TRP A 367 -22.70 -4.61 -15.93
C TRP A 367 -22.91 -3.67 -14.74
N LEU A 368 -23.31 -2.42 -15.04
CA LEU A 368 -23.64 -1.38 -14.05
C LEU A 368 -25.03 -0.79 -14.30
N GLY A 369 -25.97 -1.61 -14.78
CA GLY A 369 -27.38 -1.23 -14.83
C GLY A 369 -27.85 -0.57 -16.12
N VAL A 370 -26.97 -0.37 -17.11
CA VAL A 370 -27.26 0.36 -18.36
C VAL A 370 -27.78 -0.58 -19.44
N GLU A 371 -27.11 -1.71 -19.66
CA GLU A 371 -27.47 -2.67 -20.69
C GLU A 371 -28.72 -3.47 -20.31
N SER A 372 -29.53 -3.83 -21.31
CA SER A 372 -30.64 -4.76 -21.13
C SER A 372 -30.10 -6.15 -20.77
N LEU A 373 -30.79 -6.82 -19.85
CA LEU A 373 -30.44 -8.16 -19.40
C LEU A 373 -31.39 -9.26 -19.90
N GLU A 374 -32.37 -8.93 -20.74
CA GLU A 374 -33.35 -9.88 -21.27
C GLU A 374 -32.67 -11.02 -22.02
N ASP A 375 -32.95 -12.26 -21.60
CA ASP A 375 -32.37 -13.51 -22.12
C ASP A 375 -30.84 -13.61 -22.04
N THR A 376 -30.21 -12.80 -21.18
CA THR A 376 -28.75 -12.85 -20.95
C THR A 376 -28.41 -13.61 -19.68
N THR A 377 -27.16 -14.08 -19.56
CA THR A 377 -26.64 -14.67 -18.33
C THR A 377 -25.70 -13.71 -17.62
N VAL A 378 -25.95 -13.44 -16.34
CA VAL A 378 -25.14 -12.52 -15.53
C VAL A 378 -24.46 -13.27 -14.40
N LEU A 379 -23.13 -13.16 -14.33
CA LEU A 379 -22.35 -13.61 -13.19
C LEU A 379 -22.36 -12.55 -12.08
N LEU A 380 -23.03 -12.85 -10.98
CA LEU A 380 -22.86 -12.14 -9.72
C LEU A 380 -21.77 -12.82 -8.90
N HIS A 381 -20.70 -12.10 -8.57
CA HIS A 381 -19.59 -12.69 -7.81
C HIS A 381 -19.27 -11.89 -6.57
N SER A 382 -19.06 -12.60 -5.46
CA SER A 382 -18.55 -12.00 -4.23
C SER A 382 -17.11 -11.52 -4.40
N GLU A 383 -16.76 -10.38 -3.83
CA GLU A 383 -15.39 -9.84 -3.84
C GLU A 383 -14.83 -9.48 -2.46
N GLN A 384 -15.68 -9.41 -1.43
CA GLN A 384 -15.34 -8.97 -0.07
C GLN A 384 -15.75 -10.03 0.97
N GLY A 385 -16.07 -9.60 2.21
CA GLY A 385 -16.37 -10.50 3.31
C GLY A 385 -17.66 -11.29 3.10
N MET A 386 -17.84 -12.36 3.88
CA MET A 386 -19.05 -13.18 3.83
C MET A 386 -20.31 -12.39 4.22
N GLY A 387 -20.20 -11.45 5.16
CA GLY A 387 -21.29 -10.54 5.53
C GLY A 387 -21.74 -9.67 4.35
N ASP A 388 -20.79 -9.17 3.55
CA ASP A 388 -21.08 -8.42 2.33
C ASP A 388 -21.79 -9.28 1.30
N ALA A 389 -21.29 -10.51 1.08
CA ALA A 389 -21.94 -11.44 0.18
C ALA A 389 -23.39 -11.72 0.58
N ILE A 390 -23.65 -11.97 1.88
CA ILE A 390 -25.00 -12.17 2.41
C ILE A 390 -25.86 -10.91 2.26
N GLN A 391 -25.30 -9.74 2.55
CA GLN A 391 -26.05 -8.49 2.48
C GLN A 391 -26.46 -8.16 1.05
N PHE A 392 -25.53 -8.20 0.10
CA PHE A 392 -25.76 -7.72 -1.25
C PHE A 392 -26.31 -8.79 -2.21
N SER A 393 -26.32 -10.07 -1.82
CA SER A 393 -27.01 -11.12 -2.59
C SER A 393 -28.50 -10.86 -2.77
N ARG A 394 -29.13 -10.06 -1.89
CA ARG A 394 -30.53 -9.62 -2.01
C ARG A 394 -30.88 -8.98 -3.37
N TYR A 395 -29.90 -8.42 -4.07
CA TYR A 395 -30.11 -7.82 -5.38
C TYR A 395 -30.30 -8.86 -6.48
N ALA A 396 -29.99 -10.15 -6.26
CA ALA A 396 -30.14 -11.21 -7.25
C ALA A 396 -31.57 -11.28 -7.81
N LYS A 397 -32.58 -11.17 -6.94
CA LYS A 397 -33.99 -11.12 -7.35
C LYS A 397 -34.29 -9.95 -8.30
N LEU A 398 -33.66 -8.79 -8.08
CA LEU A 398 -33.84 -7.62 -8.92
C LEU A 398 -33.14 -7.78 -10.27
N VAL A 399 -31.98 -8.43 -10.30
CA VAL A 399 -31.25 -8.76 -11.54
C VAL A 399 -32.05 -9.76 -12.37
N ALA A 400 -32.55 -10.85 -11.77
CA ALA A 400 -33.42 -11.80 -12.43
C ALA A 400 -34.73 -11.15 -12.92
N GLY A 401 -35.29 -10.21 -12.14
CA GLY A 401 -36.46 -9.42 -12.52
C GLY A 401 -36.25 -8.54 -13.76
N ARG A 402 -35.01 -8.32 -14.21
CA ARG A 402 -34.67 -7.67 -15.49
C ARG A 402 -34.55 -8.67 -16.66
N GLY A 403 -34.95 -9.94 -16.47
CA GLY A 403 -34.92 -10.98 -17.51
C GLY A 403 -33.61 -11.78 -17.57
N ALA A 404 -32.72 -11.62 -16.58
CA ALA A 404 -31.42 -12.29 -16.57
C ALA A 404 -31.49 -13.72 -16.00
N ASN A 405 -30.71 -14.62 -16.58
CA ASN A 405 -30.29 -15.86 -15.93
C ASN A 405 -29.13 -15.56 -14.99
N VAL A 406 -29.36 -15.61 -13.68
CA VAL A 406 -28.33 -15.27 -12.68
C VAL A 406 -27.50 -16.49 -12.30
N VAL A 407 -26.19 -16.38 -12.52
CA VAL A 407 -25.18 -17.27 -11.95
C VAL A 407 -24.56 -16.55 -10.75
N MET A 408 -24.56 -17.16 -9.57
CA MET A 408 -23.97 -16.56 -8.37
C MET A 408 -22.75 -17.35 -7.90
N GLU A 409 -21.60 -16.69 -7.79
CA GLU A 409 -20.36 -17.28 -7.27
C GLU A 409 -20.01 -16.72 -5.87
N VAL A 410 -19.94 -17.62 -4.89
CA VAL A 410 -19.71 -17.31 -3.47
C VAL A 410 -18.71 -18.28 -2.83
N PRO A 411 -18.09 -17.95 -1.68
CA PRO A 411 -17.29 -18.91 -0.93
C PRO A 411 -18.09 -20.18 -0.61
N ARG A 412 -17.43 -21.35 -0.64
CA ARG A 412 -18.06 -22.66 -0.40
C ARG A 412 -18.94 -22.70 0.85
N SER A 413 -18.51 -22.04 1.92
CA SER A 413 -19.24 -21.99 3.20
C SER A 413 -20.60 -21.28 3.13
N LEU A 414 -20.88 -20.50 2.07
CA LEU A 414 -22.14 -19.80 1.86
C LEU A 414 -23.06 -20.47 0.85
N VAL A 415 -22.58 -21.47 0.09
CA VAL A 415 -23.36 -22.10 -0.98
C VAL A 415 -24.68 -22.64 -0.44
N GLY A 416 -24.65 -23.51 0.58
CA GLY A 416 -25.84 -24.17 1.10
C GLY A 416 -26.89 -23.21 1.67
N VAL A 417 -26.49 -22.13 2.35
CA VAL A 417 -27.45 -21.16 2.91
C VAL A 417 -28.07 -20.27 1.82
N LEU A 418 -27.30 -19.95 0.78
CA LEU A 418 -27.76 -19.11 -0.33
C LEU A 418 -28.55 -19.88 -1.39
N GLU A 419 -28.68 -21.21 -1.31
CA GLU A 419 -29.59 -21.98 -2.18
C GLU A 419 -31.06 -21.55 -2.05
N SER A 420 -31.44 -21.01 -0.88
CA SER A 420 -32.78 -20.47 -0.63
C SER A 420 -33.04 -19.10 -1.27
N LEU A 421 -32.02 -18.46 -1.83
CA LEU A 421 -32.11 -17.10 -2.34
C LEU A 421 -32.89 -17.05 -3.66
N GLU A 422 -33.96 -16.26 -3.68
CA GLU A 422 -34.75 -16.05 -4.88
C GLU A 422 -33.97 -15.29 -5.97
N GLY A 423 -34.20 -15.68 -7.22
CA GLY A 423 -33.60 -15.03 -8.40
C GLY A 423 -32.22 -15.56 -8.79
N VAL A 424 -31.67 -16.55 -8.10
CA VAL A 424 -30.44 -17.24 -8.55
C VAL A 424 -30.81 -18.51 -9.30
N GLY A 425 -30.39 -18.62 -10.56
CA GLY A 425 -30.61 -19.81 -11.38
C GLY A 425 -29.51 -20.88 -11.19
N THR A 426 -28.27 -20.46 -10.91
CA THR A 426 -27.15 -21.38 -10.68
C THR A 426 -26.23 -20.84 -9.59
N MET A 427 -25.98 -21.64 -8.56
CA MET A 427 -25.02 -21.35 -7.51
C MET A 427 -23.68 -22.03 -7.81
N VAL A 428 -22.58 -21.31 -7.65
CA VAL A 428 -21.22 -21.80 -7.91
C VAL A 428 -20.34 -21.50 -6.69
N SER A 429 -19.53 -22.48 -6.26
CA SER A 429 -18.50 -22.23 -5.26
C SER A 429 -17.31 -21.53 -5.91
N ARG A 430 -16.77 -20.51 -5.25
CA ARG A 430 -15.52 -19.85 -5.66
C ARG A 430 -14.41 -20.88 -5.88
N GLY A 431 -13.78 -20.82 -7.05
CA GLY A 431 -12.73 -21.74 -7.49
C GLY A 431 -13.23 -22.90 -8.38
N ASP A 432 -14.53 -23.14 -8.42
CA ASP A 432 -15.11 -24.09 -9.36
C ASP A 432 -15.19 -23.49 -10.78
N THR A 433 -15.43 -24.34 -11.78
CA THR A 433 -15.57 -23.89 -13.16
C THR A 433 -16.87 -23.08 -13.32
N LEU A 434 -16.73 -21.86 -13.83
CA LEU A 434 -17.88 -21.01 -14.11
C LEU A 434 -18.59 -21.46 -15.41
N PRO A 435 -19.93 -21.50 -15.42
CA PRO A 435 -20.68 -21.63 -16.67
C PRO A 435 -20.44 -20.40 -17.55
N ARG A 436 -20.86 -20.46 -18.82
CA ARG A 436 -20.82 -19.30 -19.71
C ARG A 436 -21.75 -18.20 -19.17
N PHE A 437 -21.29 -16.95 -19.21
CA PHE A 437 -22.08 -15.76 -18.93
C PHE A 437 -21.79 -14.67 -19.96
N ASP A 438 -22.68 -13.67 -20.05
CA ASP A 438 -22.60 -12.55 -21.00
C ASP A 438 -22.12 -11.26 -20.30
N TYR A 439 -22.48 -11.08 -19.03
CA TYR A 439 -22.03 -9.97 -18.18
C TYR A 439 -21.55 -10.45 -16.82
N GLN A 440 -20.72 -9.65 -16.16
CA GLN A 440 -20.34 -9.87 -14.76
C GLN A 440 -20.58 -8.62 -13.91
N THR A 441 -20.91 -8.82 -12.63
CA THR A 441 -21.08 -7.75 -11.65
C THR A 441 -20.62 -8.22 -10.27
N PRO A 442 -19.64 -7.54 -9.65
CA PRO A 442 -19.33 -7.72 -8.24
C PRO A 442 -20.53 -7.36 -7.37
N LEU A 443 -20.80 -8.11 -6.30
CA LEU A 443 -22.00 -7.90 -5.46
C LEU A 443 -22.08 -6.47 -4.90
N MET A 444 -20.94 -5.86 -4.53
CA MET A 444 -20.93 -4.49 -3.98
C MET A 444 -21.13 -3.39 -5.04
N SER A 445 -21.16 -3.74 -6.32
CA SER A 445 -21.48 -2.79 -7.41
C SER A 445 -22.97 -2.78 -7.76
N LEU A 446 -23.77 -3.72 -7.23
CA LEU A 446 -25.22 -3.77 -7.48
C LEU A 446 -25.98 -2.54 -6.99
N PRO A 447 -25.68 -1.94 -5.81
CA PRO A 447 -26.33 -0.70 -5.41
C PRO A 447 -26.12 0.45 -6.40
N LEU A 448 -24.94 0.52 -7.03
CA LEU A 448 -24.68 1.48 -8.10
C LEU A 448 -25.52 1.17 -9.34
N ALA A 449 -25.55 -0.11 -9.76
CA ALA A 449 -26.30 -0.56 -10.94
C ALA A 449 -27.82 -0.31 -10.83
N PHE A 450 -28.36 -0.35 -9.62
CA PHE A 450 -29.77 -0.08 -9.34
C PHE A 450 -30.05 1.37 -8.93
N GLY A 451 -29.04 2.23 -8.84
CA GLY A 451 -29.20 3.62 -8.40
C GLY A 451 -29.80 3.70 -6.99
N THR A 452 -29.41 2.78 -6.10
CA THR A 452 -30.03 2.62 -4.79
C THR A 452 -29.89 3.88 -3.96
N THR A 453 -31.02 4.43 -3.49
CA THR A 453 -31.09 5.46 -2.46
C THR A 453 -31.45 4.84 -1.11
N LEU A 454 -31.45 5.64 -0.04
CA LEU A 454 -31.84 5.15 1.29
C LEU A 454 -33.28 4.61 1.30
N GLU A 455 -34.17 5.22 0.53
CA GLU A 455 -35.59 4.86 0.40
C GLU A 455 -35.81 3.65 -0.51
N SER A 456 -34.88 3.38 -1.42
CA SER A 456 -34.98 2.30 -2.41
C SER A 456 -34.12 1.09 -2.10
N ILE A 457 -33.56 1.01 -0.88
CA ILE A 457 -32.89 -0.22 -0.41
C ILE A 457 -33.89 -1.38 -0.57
N PRO A 458 -33.50 -2.50 -1.23
CA PRO A 458 -34.36 -3.67 -1.34
C PRO A 458 -34.42 -4.38 0.02
N GLN A 459 -35.14 -3.78 0.96
CA GLN A 459 -35.38 -4.32 2.28
C GLN A 459 -36.57 -5.28 2.19
N THR A 460 -36.37 -6.49 2.70
CA THR A 460 -37.43 -7.46 2.94
C THR A 460 -37.36 -7.91 4.40
N GLU A 461 -38.46 -8.42 4.93
CA GLU A 461 -38.49 -8.99 6.29
C GLU A 461 -37.52 -10.19 6.40
N ARG A 462 -37.48 -11.01 5.37
CA ARG A 462 -36.54 -12.13 5.18
C ARG A 462 -36.25 -12.32 3.69
N TYR A 463 -35.05 -12.78 3.36
CA TYR A 463 -34.70 -13.18 1.98
C TYR A 463 -33.82 -14.44 1.93
N LEU A 464 -33.51 -15.02 3.09
CA LEU A 464 -32.86 -16.32 3.21
C LEU A 464 -33.69 -17.23 4.12
N SER A 465 -33.47 -18.53 3.98
CA SER A 465 -34.03 -19.57 4.85
C SER A 465 -32.95 -20.63 5.10
N ALA A 466 -32.90 -21.18 6.30
CA ALA A 466 -31.99 -22.31 6.57
C ALA A 466 -32.48 -23.60 5.88
N PRO A 467 -31.57 -24.48 5.40
CA PRO A 467 -31.97 -25.77 4.87
C PRO A 467 -32.71 -26.62 5.92
N ALA A 468 -33.90 -27.14 5.57
CA ALA A 468 -34.79 -27.83 6.52
C ALA A 468 -34.12 -29.01 7.25
N VAL A 469 -33.28 -29.77 6.56
CA VAL A 469 -32.51 -30.90 7.13
C VAL A 469 -31.57 -30.42 8.26
N HIS A 470 -30.95 -29.26 8.12
CA HIS A 470 -30.10 -28.70 9.16
C HIS A 470 -30.94 -28.22 10.35
N VAL A 471 -32.08 -27.57 10.10
CA VAL A 471 -33.00 -27.11 11.16
C VAL A 471 -33.50 -28.29 11.99
N GLU A 472 -33.92 -29.38 11.36
CA GLU A 472 -34.37 -30.59 12.05
C GLU A 472 -33.25 -31.20 12.90
N ARG A 473 -32.06 -31.36 12.33
CA ARG A 473 -30.88 -31.86 13.04
C ARG A 473 -30.55 -31.03 14.27
N TRP A 474 -30.52 -29.71 14.14
CA TRP A 474 -30.23 -28.82 15.26
C TRP A 474 -31.36 -28.76 16.28
N SER A 475 -32.61 -28.86 15.85
CA SER A 475 -33.76 -28.96 16.76
C SER A 475 -33.65 -30.20 17.65
N GLN A 476 -33.31 -31.36 17.07
CA GLN A 476 -33.05 -32.58 17.83
C GLN A 476 -31.84 -32.43 18.75
N ARG A 477 -30.76 -31.79 18.27
CA ARG A 477 -29.53 -31.58 19.04
C ARG A 477 -29.70 -30.65 20.24
N LEU A 478 -30.53 -29.62 20.12
CA LEU A 478 -30.85 -28.66 21.18
C LEU A 478 -31.95 -29.15 22.12
N GLY A 479 -32.80 -30.06 21.66
CA GLY A 479 -33.98 -30.54 22.39
C GLY A 479 -35.08 -29.49 22.51
N PRO A 480 -36.14 -29.74 23.31
CA PRO A 480 -37.19 -28.76 23.54
C PRO A 480 -36.66 -27.53 24.28
N ALA A 481 -37.12 -26.34 23.89
CA ALA A 481 -36.79 -25.11 24.60
C ALA A 481 -37.58 -25.02 25.91
N THR A 482 -36.89 -24.86 27.03
CA THR A 482 -37.49 -24.64 28.35
C THR A 482 -37.43 -23.19 28.80
N LEU A 483 -36.58 -22.39 28.17
CA LEU A 483 -36.41 -20.95 28.31
C LEU A 483 -36.23 -20.34 26.91
N PRO A 484 -36.53 -19.04 26.72
CA PRO A 484 -36.22 -18.36 25.47
C PRO A 484 -34.72 -18.47 25.15
N ARG A 485 -34.39 -18.72 23.88
CA ARG A 485 -33.04 -19.00 23.39
C ARG A 485 -32.39 -17.76 22.81
N VAL A 486 -31.20 -17.44 23.29
CA VAL A 486 -30.42 -16.28 22.84
C VAL A 486 -29.08 -16.74 22.26
N GLY A 487 -28.85 -16.47 20.98
CA GLY A 487 -27.58 -16.70 20.31
C GLY A 487 -26.56 -15.62 20.65
N LEU A 488 -25.30 -15.99 20.84
CA LEU A 488 -24.21 -15.07 21.16
C LEU A 488 -23.06 -15.20 20.17
N VAL A 489 -22.63 -14.04 19.62
CA VAL A 489 -21.37 -13.87 18.86
C VAL A 489 -20.68 -12.60 19.36
N TRP A 490 -19.61 -12.75 20.12
CA TRP A 490 -18.94 -11.61 20.77
C TRP A 490 -17.65 -11.17 20.09
N SER A 491 -17.14 -11.96 19.15
CA SER A 491 -15.88 -11.63 18.46
C SER A 491 -15.90 -11.93 16.96
N GLY A 492 -15.19 -11.10 16.20
CA GLY A 492 -14.88 -11.34 14.80
C GLY A 492 -13.70 -12.29 14.63
N SER A 493 -13.31 -12.51 13.37
CA SER A 493 -12.15 -13.32 13.04
C SER A 493 -10.85 -12.59 13.46
N PRO A 494 -9.91 -13.26 14.16
CA PRO A 494 -8.63 -12.67 14.54
C PRO A 494 -7.75 -12.21 13.36
N SER A 495 -7.99 -12.74 12.16
CA SER A 495 -7.28 -12.35 10.94
C SER A 495 -7.80 -11.03 10.33
N HIS A 496 -8.94 -10.53 10.80
CA HIS A 496 -9.52 -9.29 10.30
C HIS A 496 -8.80 -8.07 10.92
N ILE A 497 -8.29 -7.16 10.08
CA ILE A 497 -7.42 -6.05 10.50
C ILE A 497 -8.03 -5.15 11.60
N ASN A 498 -9.35 -4.93 11.55
CA ASN A 498 -10.07 -4.09 12.52
C ASN A 498 -10.70 -4.88 13.68
N ASP A 499 -10.47 -6.19 13.81
CA ASP A 499 -11.14 -7.06 14.78
C ASP A 499 -11.03 -6.58 16.24
N HIS A 500 -9.87 -6.03 16.61
CA HIS A 500 -9.60 -5.51 17.94
C HIS A 500 -10.58 -4.40 18.39
N ASN A 501 -11.13 -3.62 17.46
CA ASN A 501 -12.04 -2.51 17.77
C ASN A 501 -13.52 -2.93 17.86
N ARG A 502 -13.90 -4.02 17.18
CA ARG A 502 -15.28 -4.47 17.02
C ARG A 502 -15.66 -5.65 17.92
N SER A 503 -14.68 -6.32 18.51
CA SER A 503 -14.89 -7.48 19.37
C SER A 503 -15.01 -7.10 20.85
N VAL A 504 -15.87 -7.83 21.55
CA VAL A 504 -16.15 -7.67 22.99
C VAL A 504 -15.49 -8.83 23.73
N PRO A 505 -14.65 -8.59 24.75
CA PRO A 505 -14.15 -9.67 25.60
C PRO A 505 -15.30 -10.43 26.26
N LEU A 506 -15.29 -11.77 26.20
CA LEU A 506 -16.41 -12.56 26.75
C LEU A 506 -16.59 -12.31 28.26
N ALA A 507 -15.50 -12.06 28.97
CA ALA A 507 -15.48 -11.72 30.39
C ALA A 507 -16.28 -10.44 30.73
N GLU A 508 -16.44 -9.51 29.79
CA GLU A 508 -17.25 -8.30 29.98
C GLU A 508 -18.74 -8.55 29.69
N LEU A 509 -19.04 -9.43 28.74
CA LEU A 509 -20.42 -9.75 28.33
C LEU A 509 -21.13 -10.64 29.35
N VAL A 510 -20.50 -11.75 29.74
CA VAL A 510 -21.10 -12.81 30.56
C VAL A 510 -21.74 -12.30 31.86
N PRO A 511 -21.10 -11.42 32.68
CA PRO A 511 -21.69 -10.95 33.93
C PRO A 511 -22.98 -10.16 33.78
N LEU A 512 -23.31 -9.72 32.55
CA LEU A 512 -24.47 -8.89 32.25
C LEU A 512 -25.64 -9.69 31.67
N LEU A 513 -25.47 -11.00 31.43
CA LEU A 513 -26.49 -11.89 30.91
C LEU A 513 -27.45 -12.37 32.02
N PRO A 514 -28.76 -12.08 31.94
CA PRO A 514 -29.74 -12.61 32.91
C PRO A 514 -29.87 -14.14 32.85
N HIS A 515 -30.11 -14.79 33.99
CA HIS A 515 -30.20 -16.26 34.10
C HIS A 515 -31.47 -16.90 33.52
N LYS A 516 -32.41 -16.11 32.98
CA LYS A 516 -33.71 -16.58 32.50
C LYS A 516 -33.76 -16.93 31.01
N PHE A 517 -32.60 -16.93 30.36
CA PHE A 517 -32.46 -17.31 28.95
C PHE A 517 -31.55 -18.53 28.86
N GLN A 518 -31.79 -19.36 27.85
CA GLN A 518 -30.84 -20.38 27.42
C GLN A 518 -29.90 -19.76 26.39
N TYR A 519 -28.64 -19.55 26.75
CA TYR A 519 -27.68 -18.96 25.82
C TYR A 519 -27.03 -20.04 24.96
N ILE A 520 -26.86 -19.72 23.68
CA ILE A 520 -26.22 -20.59 22.69
C ILE A 520 -25.08 -19.82 22.03
N SER A 521 -23.87 -20.34 22.14
CA SER A 521 -22.71 -19.80 21.43
C SER A 521 -22.83 -20.13 19.95
N LEU A 522 -22.93 -19.11 19.11
CA LEU A 522 -22.78 -19.21 17.65
C LEU A 522 -21.35 -18.89 17.20
N GLN A 523 -20.45 -18.59 18.14
CA GLN A 523 -19.05 -18.30 17.89
C GLN A 523 -18.32 -19.58 17.46
N LYS A 524 -17.93 -19.66 16.17
CA LYS A 524 -17.12 -20.77 15.65
C LYS A 524 -15.66 -20.66 16.12
N ASP A 525 -15.02 -19.52 15.85
CA ASP A 525 -13.65 -19.28 16.25
C ASP A 525 -13.61 -18.64 17.64
N VAL A 526 -13.48 -19.47 18.68
CA VAL A 526 -13.33 -19.00 20.07
C VAL A 526 -11.86 -18.69 20.35
N ARG A 527 -11.57 -17.44 20.72
CA ARG A 527 -10.23 -16.98 21.10
C ARG A 527 -9.73 -17.67 22.36
N ASP A 528 -8.43 -17.90 22.44
CA ASP A 528 -7.82 -18.54 23.62
C ASP A 528 -8.08 -17.76 24.91
N SER A 529 -8.13 -16.42 24.85
CA SER A 529 -8.47 -15.55 25.98
C SER A 529 -9.89 -15.78 26.51
N ASP A 530 -10.82 -16.22 25.66
CA ASP A 530 -12.23 -16.40 26.01
C ASP A 530 -12.56 -17.86 26.40
N ARG A 531 -11.69 -18.83 26.05
CA ARG A 531 -11.95 -20.26 26.30
C ARG A 531 -12.22 -20.57 27.76
N PHE A 532 -11.40 -20.04 28.67
CA PHE A 532 -11.55 -20.28 30.11
C PHE A 532 -12.88 -19.73 30.64
N VAL A 533 -13.23 -18.49 30.24
CA VAL A 533 -14.50 -17.86 30.61
C VAL A 533 -15.66 -18.69 30.10
N LEU A 534 -15.62 -19.09 28.83
CA LEU A 534 -16.66 -19.89 28.19
C LEU A 534 -16.82 -21.27 28.85
N GLN A 535 -15.72 -21.94 29.21
CA GLN A 535 -15.74 -23.22 29.91
C GLN A 535 -16.32 -23.14 31.32
N ALA A 536 -16.14 -22.00 32.01
CA ALA A 536 -16.69 -21.78 33.34
C ALA A 536 -18.21 -21.53 33.31
N GLN A 537 -18.78 -21.10 32.18
CA GLN A 537 -20.21 -20.79 32.05
C GLN A 537 -21.03 -21.98 31.57
N LYS A 538 -21.66 -22.69 32.52
CA LYS A 538 -22.53 -23.83 32.21
C LYS A 538 -23.86 -23.45 31.55
N ASN A 539 -24.27 -22.19 31.62
CA ASN A 539 -25.52 -21.66 31.06
C ASN A 539 -25.39 -21.23 29.59
N ILE A 540 -24.20 -21.35 28.98
CA ILE A 540 -23.97 -21.13 27.56
C ILE A 540 -23.70 -22.48 26.90
N LEU A 541 -24.60 -22.92 26.02
CA LEU A 541 -24.41 -24.11 25.19
C LEU A 541 -23.41 -23.80 24.07
N ARG A 542 -22.58 -24.79 23.71
CA ARG A 542 -21.40 -24.58 22.86
C ARG A 542 -21.30 -25.67 21.82
N PHE A 543 -21.02 -25.27 20.59
CA PHE A 543 -21.09 -26.13 19.40
C PHE A 543 -19.99 -25.80 18.38
N GLU A 544 -18.90 -25.16 18.80
CA GLU A 544 -17.84 -24.66 17.92
C GLU A 544 -17.24 -25.75 17.01
N ASN A 545 -17.21 -27.00 17.47
CA ASN A 545 -16.70 -28.15 16.71
C ASN A 545 -17.78 -28.84 15.85
N GLU A 546 -19.06 -28.56 16.10
CA GLU A 546 -20.18 -29.17 15.39
C GLU A 546 -20.65 -28.28 14.23
N ILE A 547 -20.52 -26.94 14.34
CA ILE A 547 -20.87 -25.97 13.28
C ILE A 547 -19.87 -26.06 12.12
N GLN A 548 -20.30 -26.63 10.99
CA GLN A 548 -19.43 -26.80 9.82
C GLN A 548 -19.39 -25.55 8.94
N ASP A 549 -20.55 -24.99 8.61
CA ASP A 549 -20.71 -23.89 7.67
C ASP A 549 -21.84 -22.91 8.06
N PHE A 550 -22.22 -22.01 7.14
CA PHE A 550 -23.31 -21.07 7.40
C PHE A 550 -24.70 -21.73 7.31
N SER A 551 -24.84 -22.92 6.73
CA SER A 551 -26.09 -23.69 6.76
C SER A 551 -26.41 -24.10 8.20
N ASP A 552 -25.39 -24.53 8.95
CA ASP A 552 -25.52 -24.80 10.39
C ASP A 552 -25.80 -23.57 11.23
N THR A 553 -25.07 -22.49 10.95
CA THR A 553 -25.27 -21.23 11.66
C THR A 553 -26.68 -20.68 11.42
N ALA A 554 -27.20 -20.78 10.19
CA ALA A 554 -28.54 -20.37 9.82
C ALA A 554 -29.61 -21.23 10.53
N ALA A 555 -29.42 -22.54 10.52
CA ALA A 555 -30.33 -23.47 11.17
C ALA A 555 -30.40 -23.26 12.68
N LEU A 556 -29.26 -23.00 13.33
CA LEU A 556 -29.25 -22.57 14.72
C LEU A 556 -30.03 -21.26 14.88
N CYS A 557 -29.78 -20.23 14.06
CA CYS A 557 -30.48 -18.94 14.13
C CYS A 557 -32.02 -19.07 14.05
N GLU A 558 -32.54 -19.97 13.21
CA GLU A 558 -33.98 -20.24 13.09
C GLU A 558 -34.61 -20.80 14.38
N LEU A 559 -33.79 -21.42 15.23
CA LEU A 559 -34.20 -22.01 16.51
C LEU A 559 -33.98 -21.07 17.71
N LEU A 560 -33.57 -19.81 17.46
CA LEU A 560 -33.31 -18.79 18.48
C LEU A 560 -34.38 -17.70 18.46
N ASP A 561 -34.79 -17.24 19.63
CA ASP A 561 -35.72 -16.11 19.78
C ASP A 561 -35.02 -14.77 19.52
N LEU A 562 -33.71 -14.71 19.78
CA LEU A 562 -32.88 -13.51 19.61
C LEU A 562 -31.44 -13.90 19.28
N VAL A 563 -30.79 -13.14 18.40
CA VAL A 563 -29.33 -13.20 18.17
C VAL A 563 -28.68 -11.91 18.63
N ILE A 564 -27.69 -12.00 19.51
CA ILE A 564 -26.83 -10.87 19.91
C ILE A 564 -25.46 -11.09 19.28
N SER A 565 -25.06 -10.17 18.41
CA SER A 565 -23.80 -10.27 17.67
C SER A 565 -23.04 -8.95 17.64
N VAL A 566 -21.71 -9.00 17.66
CA VAL A 566 -20.89 -7.91 17.10
C VAL A 566 -20.98 -7.91 15.57
N ASP A 567 -20.35 -6.96 14.88
CA ASP A 567 -20.44 -6.70 13.42
C ASP A 567 -19.99 -7.83 12.44
N THR A 568 -20.44 -9.08 12.63
CA THR A 568 -19.96 -10.27 11.90
C THR A 568 -20.92 -10.68 10.79
N SER A 569 -20.48 -11.60 9.94
CA SER A 569 -21.35 -12.30 8.99
C SER A 569 -22.57 -12.96 9.65
N VAL A 570 -22.49 -13.32 10.94
CA VAL A 570 -23.64 -13.89 11.67
C VAL A 570 -24.71 -12.83 11.90
N ALA A 571 -24.36 -11.57 12.16
CA ALA A 571 -25.33 -10.48 12.27
C ALA A 571 -26.09 -10.27 10.96
N HIS A 572 -25.38 -10.28 9.83
CA HIS A 572 -26.01 -10.21 8.51
C HIS A 572 -26.88 -11.44 8.23
N LEU A 573 -26.42 -12.64 8.59
CA LEU A 573 -27.17 -13.87 8.36
C LEU A 573 -28.45 -13.93 9.19
N SER A 574 -28.37 -13.71 10.50
CA SER A 574 -29.54 -13.77 11.38
C SER A 574 -30.59 -12.74 10.98
N ALA A 575 -30.15 -11.55 10.58
CA ALA A 575 -31.04 -10.50 10.08
C ALA A 575 -31.61 -10.81 8.68
N ALA A 576 -30.86 -11.46 7.79
CA ALA A 576 -31.36 -11.90 6.48
C ALA A 576 -32.41 -13.03 6.57
N LEU A 577 -32.34 -13.84 7.64
CA LEU A 577 -33.34 -14.84 8.01
C LEU A 577 -34.59 -14.23 8.67
N GLY A 578 -34.61 -12.90 8.89
CA GLY A 578 -35.68 -12.20 9.60
C GLY A 578 -35.71 -12.44 11.11
N ARG A 579 -34.64 -13.00 11.69
CA ARG A 579 -34.56 -13.23 13.14
C ARG A 579 -34.29 -11.90 13.86
N PRO A 580 -34.93 -11.64 15.02
CA PRO A 580 -34.57 -10.53 15.88
C PRO A 580 -33.06 -10.55 16.15
N THR A 581 -32.38 -9.45 15.80
CA THR A 581 -30.92 -9.36 15.86
C THR A 581 -30.50 -8.08 16.57
N TRP A 582 -29.73 -8.20 17.64
CA TRP A 582 -29.14 -7.07 18.36
C TRP A 582 -27.66 -6.98 18.04
N LEU A 583 -27.28 -5.84 17.46
CA LEU A 583 -25.95 -5.60 16.93
C LEU A 583 -25.13 -4.69 17.84
N LEU A 584 -23.99 -5.18 18.31
CA LEU A 584 -23.00 -4.42 19.07
C LEU A 584 -21.98 -3.80 18.13
N LEU A 585 -21.87 -2.46 18.14
CA LEU A 585 -21.00 -1.71 17.24
C LEU A 585 -19.96 -0.84 17.96
N PRO A 586 -18.75 -0.70 17.38
CA PRO A 586 -17.79 0.31 17.80
C PRO A 586 -18.32 1.74 17.57
N ALA A 587 -17.63 2.72 18.14
CA ALA A 587 -18.06 4.12 18.07
C ALA A 587 -17.99 4.70 16.65
N ALA A 588 -17.01 4.27 15.85
CA ALA A 588 -16.87 4.72 14.47
C ALA A 588 -18.04 4.23 13.60
N ALA A 589 -18.51 5.08 12.69
CA ALA A 589 -19.52 4.70 11.72
C ALA A 589 -18.98 3.67 10.73
N ASP A 590 -19.85 2.73 10.37
CA ASP A 590 -19.71 1.89 9.18
C ASP A 590 -20.94 2.16 8.30
N PHE A 591 -20.75 2.21 6.99
CA PHE A 591 -21.83 2.64 6.09
C PHE A 591 -23.03 1.68 6.06
N ARG A 592 -22.85 0.41 6.45
CA ARG A 592 -23.97 -0.55 6.57
C ARG A 592 -24.85 -0.21 7.77
N TRP A 593 -24.30 0.46 8.77
CA TRP A 593 -24.94 0.71 10.07
C TRP A 593 -25.16 2.19 10.39
N PHE A 594 -24.69 3.09 9.52
CA PHE A 594 -24.76 4.55 9.65
C PHE A 594 -24.07 5.08 10.93
N ALA A 595 -24.05 6.40 11.11
CA ALA A 595 -23.45 7.05 12.28
C ALA A 595 -24.35 6.95 13.54
N ASP A 596 -25.60 7.41 13.42
CA ASP A 596 -26.42 7.76 14.59
C ASP A 596 -27.79 7.04 14.62
N ARG A 597 -27.82 5.79 14.12
CA ARG A 597 -29.04 4.97 14.11
C ARG A 597 -29.05 3.90 15.21
N VAL A 598 -30.25 3.59 15.67
CA VAL A 598 -30.56 2.46 16.58
C VAL A 598 -31.24 1.30 15.85
N ASP A 599 -31.52 1.47 14.56
CA ASP A 599 -32.20 0.56 13.64
C ASP A 599 -31.38 0.39 12.34
N SER A 600 -31.81 -0.49 11.43
CA SER A 600 -31.14 -0.70 10.15
C SER A 600 -32.09 -0.55 8.95
N PRO A 601 -31.80 0.37 8.01
CA PRO A 601 -32.47 0.42 6.71
C PRO A 601 -32.28 -0.85 5.88
N TRP A 602 -31.22 -1.62 6.14
CA TRP A 602 -30.93 -2.85 5.43
C TRP A 602 -31.68 -4.06 6.01
N TYR A 603 -32.04 -4.01 7.29
CA TYR A 603 -32.61 -5.15 8.01
C TYR A 603 -33.69 -4.71 9.00
N ALA A 604 -34.94 -5.07 8.74
CA ALA A 604 -36.07 -4.69 9.58
C ALA A 604 -36.00 -5.30 11.00
N SER A 605 -35.40 -6.49 11.14
CA SER A 605 -35.30 -7.22 12.41
C SER A 605 -34.13 -6.78 13.31
N LEU A 606 -33.37 -5.75 12.91
CA LEU A 606 -32.09 -5.40 13.55
C LEU A 606 -32.19 -4.16 14.44
N LYS A 607 -31.69 -4.29 15.67
CA LYS A 607 -31.53 -3.20 16.65
C LYS A 607 -30.04 -2.98 16.96
N ILE A 608 -29.59 -1.73 16.98
CA ILE A 608 -28.18 -1.35 17.12
C ILE A 608 -27.89 -0.82 18.54
N PHE A 609 -26.77 -1.30 19.10
CA PHE A 609 -26.17 -0.85 20.37
C PHE A 609 -24.73 -0.41 20.12
N ARG A 610 -24.51 0.92 20.07
CA ARG A 610 -23.22 1.51 19.68
C ARG A 610 -22.45 2.09 20.86
N GLN A 611 -21.13 1.91 20.85
CA GLN A 611 -20.25 2.62 21.78
C GLN A 611 -20.40 4.14 21.63
N LYS A 612 -20.52 4.86 22.76
CA LYS A 612 -20.42 6.33 22.78
C LYS A 612 -18.97 6.84 22.79
N ARG A 613 -18.06 6.02 23.31
CA ARG A 613 -16.62 6.28 23.36
C ARG A 613 -15.90 5.05 22.86
N ALA A 614 -15.00 5.23 21.89
CA ALA A 614 -14.22 4.14 21.31
C ALA A 614 -13.54 3.30 22.40
N GLY A 615 -13.67 1.97 22.29
CA GLY A 615 -13.13 1.00 23.23
C GLY A 615 -13.93 0.79 24.51
N SER A 616 -15.06 1.49 24.71
CA SER A 616 -15.88 1.34 25.92
C SER A 616 -17.18 0.57 25.66
N TRP A 617 -17.16 -0.74 25.94
CA TRP A 617 -18.32 -1.63 25.78
C TRP A 617 -19.34 -1.58 26.92
N SER A 618 -18.97 -1.04 28.09
CA SER A 618 -19.84 -1.02 29.28
C SER A 618 -21.21 -0.35 29.06
N GLY A 619 -21.30 0.63 28.16
CA GLY A 619 -22.55 1.31 27.82
C GLY A 619 -23.48 0.41 27.01
N PRO A 620 -23.07 -0.02 25.79
CA PRO A 620 -23.83 -0.97 24.98
C PRO A 620 -24.26 -2.22 25.73
N LEU A 621 -23.37 -2.84 26.50
CA LEU A 621 -23.66 -4.07 27.23
C LEU A 621 -24.70 -3.87 28.35
N ARG A 622 -24.67 -2.72 29.05
CA ARG A 622 -25.71 -2.38 30.04
C ARG A 622 -27.07 -2.15 29.39
N ALA A 623 -27.10 -1.52 28.22
CA ALA A 623 -28.34 -1.32 27.47
C ALA A 623 -28.94 -2.67 27.03
N ILE A 624 -28.12 -3.59 26.50
CA ILE A 624 -28.57 -4.96 26.19
C ILE A 624 -29.15 -5.66 27.42
N ARG A 625 -28.48 -5.58 28.57
CA ARG A 625 -29.00 -6.19 29.80
C ARG A 625 -30.37 -5.64 30.17
N GLN A 626 -30.57 -4.32 30.08
CA GLN A 626 -31.86 -3.70 30.38
C GLN A 626 -32.95 -4.18 29.42
N GLU A 627 -32.64 -4.30 28.14
CA GLU A 627 -33.58 -4.79 27.13
C GLU A 627 -33.92 -6.28 27.34
N LEU A 628 -32.94 -7.13 27.66
CA LEU A 628 -33.21 -8.54 28.03
C LEU A 628 -34.13 -8.64 29.25
N LEU A 629 -33.96 -7.76 30.24
CA LEU A 629 -34.82 -7.73 31.43
C LEU A 629 -36.24 -7.21 31.15
N ARG A 630 -36.45 -6.41 30.09
CA ARG A 630 -37.78 -6.00 29.64
C ARG A 630 -38.52 -7.12 28.92
N LEU A 631 -37.81 -7.85 28.04
CA LEU A 631 -38.36 -9.04 27.38
C LEU A 631 -38.85 -10.09 28.40
N ASP A 632 -38.13 -10.24 29.52
CA ASP A 632 -38.54 -11.10 30.63
C ASP A 632 -39.87 -10.68 31.30
N LYS A 633 -40.20 -9.39 31.32
CA LYS A 633 -41.43 -8.88 31.93
C LYS A 633 -42.65 -8.88 30.99
N GLY A 634 -42.48 -9.28 29.74
CA GLY A 634 -43.51 -9.13 28.70
C GLY A 634 -43.75 -7.68 28.29
N GLU A 635 -42.83 -6.77 28.60
CA GLU A 635 -42.87 -5.34 28.25
C GLU A 635 -42.13 -5.10 26.93
N ALA A 636 -42.58 -5.72 25.84
CA ALA A 636 -42.07 -5.41 24.50
C ALA A 636 -42.81 -4.19 23.95
N ASP A 637 -42.07 -3.11 23.65
CA ASP A 637 -42.58 -1.90 22.98
C ASP A 637 -43.00 -2.16 21.53
#